data_AF-A0A948BTZ0-F1
#
_entry.id   AF-A0A948BTZ0-F1
#
_cell.length_a   1.000
_cell.length_b   1.000
_cell.length_c   1.000
_cell.angle_alpha   90.00
_cell.angle_beta   90.00
_cell.angle_gamma   90.00
#
_symmetry.space_group_name_H-M   'P 1'
#
loop_
_entity.id
_entity.type
_entity.pdbx_description
1 polymer ?
#
loop_
_entity_poly.entity_id
_entity_poly.type
_entity_poly.pdbx_seq_one_letter_code
_entity_poly.pdbx_strand_id
1 'polypeptide(L)'
;MKTGRLLLATAAGVLAAAGASQAGIINGWDMDTVIVPPGPYTEYVTYYSTIYTDSSMTATNGAITWKETDVLAPGLKVVNGDDVDGTNCLMTTGYNPYDLSDKQCSDPLQSSKRFKVKNLIDGPIDVSFNVSDGPKSTYRSLQKLTDGTTGRWDGFTIDLGFTVNGQFVPSTAGDGLGFSDTAGNYWTTPVTTYQSQADTFSATYAQGLAGPPDAYHPEPGYFNPVERMGFGMIATEDTINSDGITTTYSDVFGPWLNSSACSIAVYYDDDSDINTDNRLMINCADASDITKAGTHTGDDTTGYTCNGVWVTYRSQVGLDANGAPYISDGIPKIVQLSDLAPVVYTSKDAAIASGDPNPYYMDQIEDLANLGLNFWITVDNNANWPTPTNFTIRYTPIPSDGSTPPPPAEETMCADGMDNDGDNLIDCSDPDCAGIGICGPEGKYETCSDGYDNDGDNLVDCADPGCAKNRSCR
;
A
#
# COMPACT_ATOMS: atom_id res chain seq x y z
N MET A 1 25.71 -3.93 -86.00
CA MET A 1 25.44 -2.93 -84.95
C MET A 1 24.14 -3.33 -84.25
N LYS A 2 24.24 -3.90 -83.04
CA LYS A 2 23.10 -4.16 -82.16
C LYS A 2 23.21 -3.17 -81.00
N THR A 3 22.23 -2.30 -80.84
CA THR A 3 22.09 -1.41 -79.67
C THR A 3 20.90 -1.89 -78.86
N GLY A 4 21.17 -2.33 -77.63
CA GLY A 4 20.17 -2.80 -76.69
C GLY A 4 19.38 -1.66 -76.08
N ARG A 5 18.08 -1.90 -75.87
CA ARG A 5 17.24 -1.13 -74.94
C ARG A 5 17.03 -1.97 -73.70
N LEU A 6 17.53 -1.47 -72.57
CA LEU A 6 17.30 -1.99 -71.24
C LEU A 6 15.89 -1.52 -70.81
N LEU A 7 14.94 -2.44 -70.64
CA LEU A 7 13.68 -2.17 -69.94
C LEU A 7 13.91 -2.40 -68.45
N LEU A 8 13.86 -1.35 -67.64
CA LEU A 8 13.67 -1.46 -66.20
C LEU A 8 12.20 -1.82 -65.95
N ALA A 9 11.95 -3.02 -65.43
CA ALA A 9 10.67 -3.38 -64.84
C ALA A 9 10.70 -2.98 -63.36
N THR A 10 9.93 -1.95 -62.99
CA THR A 10 9.64 -1.61 -61.59
C THR A 10 8.69 -2.67 -61.02
N ALA A 11 9.23 -3.57 -60.20
CA ALA A 11 8.42 -4.42 -59.34
C ALA A 11 7.91 -3.54 -58.18
N ALA A 12 6.65 -3.12 -58.25
CA ALA A 12 5.94 -2.58 -57.10
C ALA A 12 5.67 -3.74 -56.13
N GLY A 13 6.64 -4.00 -55.25
CA GLY A 13 6.42 -4.85 -54.09
C GLY A 13 5.41 -4.16 -53.19
N VAL A 14 4.21 -4.72 -53.09
CA VAL A 14 3.31 -4.42 -51.99
C VAL A 14 4.02 -4.92 -50.73
N LEU A 15 4.71 -4.02 -50.02
CA LEU A 15 4.97 -4.24 -48.61
C LEU A 15 3.60 -4.31 -47.96
N ALA A 16 3.15 -5.52 -47.64
CA ALA A 16 2.22 -5.67 -46.54
C ALA A 16 2.95 -5.11 -45.32
N ALA A 17 2.58 -3.89 -44.92
CA ALA A 17 2.89 -3.42 -43.58
C ALA A 17 2.25 -4.45 -42.64
N ALA A 18 3.09 -5.25 -41.98
CA ALA A 18 2.66 -5.98 -40.80
C ALA A 18 2.05 -4.93 -39.88
N GLY A 19 0.77 -5.08 -39.56
CA GLY A 19 0.07 -4.17 -38.65
C GLY A 19 0.91 -4.08 -37.38
N ALA A 20 1.32 -2.85 -37.02
CA ALA A 20 1.92 -2.61 -35.72
C ALA A 20 0.89 -3.07 -34.69
N SER A 21 1.20 -4.13 -33.94
CA SER A 21 0.49 -4.37 -32.68
C SER A 21 0.78 -3.16 -31.80
N GLN A 22 -0.27 -2.39 -31.55
CA GLN A 22 -0.25 -1.16 -30.78
C GLN A 22 -0.03 -1.54 -29.33
N ALA A 23 1.14 -1.22 -28.76
CA ALA A 23 1.30 -1.30 -27.32
C ALA A 23 0.73 -0.02 -26.68
N GLY A 24 0.30 -0.08 -25.43
CA GLY A 24 -0.41 1.03 -24.80
C GLY A 24 0.50 1.91 -23.96
N ILE A 25 0.44 3.23 -24.17
CA ILE A 25 0.90 4.26 -23.21
C ILE A 25 -0.33 4.70 -22.43
N ILE A 26 -0.26 4.71 -21.10
CA ILE A 26 -1.27 5.37 -20.28
C ILE A 26 -1.15 6.87 -20.51
N ASN A 27 -2.17 7.48 -21.11
CA ASN A 27 -2.14 8.89 -21.48
C ASN A 27 -2.94 9.79 -20.52
N GLY A 28 -3.68 9.21 -19.57
CA GLY A 28 -4.36 9.96 -18.53
C GLY A 28 -5.26 9.10 -17.65
N TRP A 29 -5.67 9.69 -16.53
CA TRP A 29 -6.77 9.19 -15.71
C TRP A 29 -8.10 9.41 -16.47
N ASP A 30 -8.94 8.38 -16.53
CA ASP A 30 -10.29 8.49 -17.09
C ASP A 30 -11.21 9.19 -16.10
N MET A 31 -11.74 10.35 -16.53
CA MET A 31 -12.57 11.24 -15.71
C MET A 31 -14.06 11.13 -16.03
N ASP A 32 -14.48 10.24 -16.94
CA ASP A 32 -15.87 10.16 -17.41
C ASP A 32 -16.87 9.85 -16.28
N THR A 33 -16.44 9.12 -15.25
CA THR A 33 -17.23 8.82 -14.04
C THR A 33 -16.75 9.59 -12.81
N VAL A 34 -16.00 10.68 -12.98
CA VAL A 34 -15.38 11.40 -11.86
C VAL A 34 -15.92 12.83 -11.76
N ILE A 35 -16.32 13.25 -10.56
CA ILE A 35 -16.65 14.66 -10.27
C ILE A 35 -15.61 15.26 -9.33
N VAL A 36 -15.01 16.35 -9.78
CA VAL A 36 -14.11 17.17 -8.98
C VAL A 36 -14.88 18.40 -8.49
N PRO A 37 -14.87 18.72 -7.18
CA PRO A 37 -15.49 19.92 -6.66
C PRO A 37 -14.94 21.17 -7.37
N PRO A 38 -15.78 22.12 -7.78
CA PRO A 38 -15.29 23.36 -8.38
C PRO A 38 -14.57 24.21 -7.33
N GLY A 39 -13.49 24.88 -7.74
CA GLY A 39 -12.79 25.85 -6.91
C GLY A 39 -13.59 27.16 -6.69
N PRO A 40 -13.03 28.12 -5.94
CA PRO A 40 -11.65 28.15 -5.43
C PRO A 40 -11.40 27.14 -4.32
N TYR A 41 -10.17 26.61 -4.27
CA TYR A 41 -9.71 25.72 -3.21
C TYR A 41 -9.06 26.51 -2.09
N THR A 42 -9.19 26.01 -0.87
CA THR A 42 -8.61 26.60 0.35
C THR A 42 -7.47 25.70 0.81
N GLU A 43 -6.30 26.30 1.04
CA GLU A 43 -5.13 25.58 1.52
C GLU A 43 -5.43 24.80 2.81
N TYR A 44 -4.83 23.61 2.94
CA TYR A 44 -5.02 22.64 4.01
C TYR A 44 -6.42 22.01 4.11
N VAL A 45 -7.33 22.28 3.17
CA VAL A 45 -8.62 21.59 3.08
C VAL A 45 -8.50 20.33 2.22
N THR A 46 -9.08 19.22 2.70
CA THR A 46 -9.19 17.97 1.96
C THR A 46 -10.42 17.99 1.04
N TYR A 47 -10.19 17.75 -0.25
CA TYR A 47 -11.19 17.63 -1.30
C TYR A 47 -11.24 16.19 -1.83
N TYR A 48 -12.36 15.88 -2.49
CA TYR A 48 -12.71 14.53 -2.95
C TYR A 48 -13.02 14.60 -4.44
N SER A 49 -12.18 14.01 -5.28
CA SER A 49 -12.52 13.71 -6.66
C SER A 49 -13.31 12.41 -6.66
N THR A 50 -14.63 12.53 -6.51
CA THR A 50 -15.57 11.42 -6.29
C THR A 50 -15.67 10.54 -7.51
N ILE A 51 -15.46 9.23 -7.32
CA ILE A 51 -15.53 8.22 -8.38
C ILE A 51 -16.91 7.57 -8.32
N TYR A 52 -17.67 7.67 -9.41
CA TYR A 52 -18.99 7.07 -9.52
C TYR A 52 -18.91 5.68 -10.14
N THR A 53 -19.83 4.81 -9.75
CA THR A 53 -19.86 3.39 -10.17
C THR A 53 -20.16 3.22 -11.66
N ASP A 54 -20.82 4.20 -12.27
CA ASP A 54 -21.14 4.22 -13.69
C ASP A 54 -21.40 5.65 -14.20
N SER A 55 -21.68 5.76 -15.50
CA SER A 55 -21.94 7.03 -16.19
C SER A 55 -23.26 7.71 -15.82
N SER A 56 -24.14 7.07 -15.03
CA SER A 56 -25.31 7.74 -14.47
C SER A 56 -24.95 8.69 -13.33
N MET A 57 -23.77 8.50 -12.72
CA MET A 57 -23.24 9.30 -11.61
C MET A 57 -24.22 9.41 -10.42
N THR A 58 -24.89 8.30 -10.07
CA THR A 58 -25.88 8.26 -8.98
C THR A 58 -25.38 7.59 -7.69
N ALA A 59 -24.37 6.72 -7.79
CA ALA A 59 -23.77 6.01 -6.66
C ALA A 59 -22.23 6.08 -6.72
N THR A 60 -21.59 6.04 -5.54
CA THR A 60 -20.14 6.09 -5.39
C THR A 60 -19.71 5.18 -4.25
N ASN A 61 -18.59 4.48 -4.44
CA ASN A 61 -17.96 3.67 -3.40
C ASN A 61 -16.75 4.38 -2.77
N GLY A 62 -16.24 5.44 -3.41
CA GLY A 62 -15.04 6.13 -2.96
C GLY A 62 -14.59 7.28 -3.86
N ALA A 63 -13.40 7.78 -3.57
CA ALA A 63 -12.84 8.96 -4.23
C ALA A 63 -11.31 8.90 -4.28
N ILE A 64 -10.74 9.69 -5.18
CA ILE A 64 -9.36 10.17 -5.00
C ILE A 64 -9.41 11.39 -4.07
N THR A 65 -8.80 11.27 -2.89
CA THR A 65 -8.73 12.37 -1.93
C THR A 65 -7.42 13.12 -2.07
N TRP A 66 -7.47 14.43 -1.88
CA TRP A 66 -6.31 15.29 -1.99
C TRP A 66 -6.48 16.51 -1.08
N LYS A 67 -5.39 16.99 -0.50
CA LYS A 67 -5.37 18.15 0.40
C LYS A 67 -4.72 19.31 -0.35
N GLU A 68 -5.46 20.41 -0.54
CA GLU A 68 -4.94 21.58 -1.27
C GLU A 68 -3.72 22.12 -0.54
N THR A 69 -2.53 21.92 -1.12
CA THR A 69 -1.22 22.28 -0.55
C THR A 69 -0.20 22.35 -1.71
N ASP A 70 0.85 21.51 -1.68
CA ASP A 70 1.68 21.19 -2.83
C ASP A 70 1.00 20.17 -3.77
N VAL A 71 -0.16 19.64 -3.36
CA VAL A 71 -1.09 18.86 -4.17
C VAL A 71 -2.24 19.74 -4.63
N LEU A 72 -2.61 19.61 -5.92
CA LEU A 72 -3.69 20.38 -6.55
C LEU A 72 -4.77 19.45 -7.11
N ALA A 73 -5.93 19.98 -7.48
CA ALA A 73 -6.95 19.21 -8.20
C ALA A 73 -6.42 18.59 -9.52
N PRO A 74 -6.86 17.38 -9.92
CA PRO A 74 -7.84 16.53 -9.25
C PRO A 74 -7.24 15.48 -8.26
N GLY A 75 -5.96 15.57 -7.92
CA GLY A 75 -5.29 14.68 -6.95
C GLY A 75 -4.62 13.43 -7.54
N LEU A 76 -4.82 13.14 -8.83
CA LEU A 76 -4.19 12.02 -9.55
C LEU A 76 -3.82 12.46 -10.97
N LYS A 77 -2.60 12.11 -11.39
CA LYS A 77 -2.11 12.24 -12.77
C LYS A 77 -1.26 11.05 -13.17
N VAL A 78 -0.97 11.02 -14.47
CA VAL A 78 -0.04 10.09 -15.10
C VAL A 78 1.19 10.89 -15.54
N VAL A 79 2.37 10.43 -15.15
CA VAL A 79 3.65 10.95 -15.64
C VAL A 79 4.22 9.95 -16.64
N ASN A 80 4.54 10.45 -17.83
CA ASN A 80 5.21 9.70 -18.88
C ASN A 80 6.57 10.35 -19.14
N GLY A 81 7.65 9.63 -18.85
CA GLY A 81 9.01 10.15 -18.99
C GLY A 81 9.33 11.27 -18.00
N ASP A 82 9.51 10.89 -16.74
CA ASP A 82 10.11 11.71 -15.69
C ASP A 82 11.33 12.49 -16.21
N ASP A 83 11.47 13.74 -15.80
CA ASP A 83 12.47 14.66 -16.34
C ASP A 83 13.92 14.38 -15.88
N VAL A 84 14.09 13.56 -14.83
CA VAL A 84 15.39 13.16 -14.31
C VAL A 84 15.79 11.77 -14.80
N ASP A 85 14.90 10.78 -14.64
CA ASP A 85 15.23 9.37 -14.88
C ASP A 85 14.44 8.71 -16.02
N GLY A 86 13.48 9.42 -16.62
CA GLY A 86 12.66 8.94 -17.73
C GLY A 86 11.64 7.87 -17.33
N THR A 87 11.42 7.63 -16.04
CA THR A 87 10.44 6.65 -15.56
C THR A 87 9.01 7.11 -15.80
N ASN A 88 8.06 6.17 -15.77
CA ASN A 88 6.64 6.49 -15.78
C ASN A 88 6.01 6.14 -14.44
N CYS A 89 5.02 6.92 -14.01
CA CYS A 89 4.30 6.62 -12.78
C CYS A 89 2.86 7.14 -12.79
N LEU A 90 2.05 6.50 -11.96
CA LEU A 90 0.74 6.99 -11.52
C LEU A 90 0.97 7.66 -10.18
N MET A 91 0.70 8.96 -10.08
CA MET A 91 1.08 9.73 -8.90
C MET A 91 0.14 10.92 -8.66
N THR A 92 0.31 11.60 -7.53
CA THR A 92 -0.48 12.81 -7.27
C THR A 92 -0.15 13.95 -8.23
N THR A 93 -1.11 14.84 -8.45
CA THR A 93 -0.92 16.15 -9.08
C THR A 93 -0.25 17.16 -8.15
N GLY A 94 0.14 18.30 -8.72
CA GLY A 94 0.65 19.45 -7.99
C GLY A 94 2.07 19.83 -8.39
N TYR A 95 2.77 20.51 -7.50
CA TYR A 95 4.11 21.03 -7.76
C TYR A 95 5.11 20.52 -6.73
N ASN A 96 6.38 20.47 -7.11
CA ASN A 96 7.46 20.19 -6.17
C ASN A 96 7.65 21.41 -5.23
N PRO A 97 7.54 21.27 -3.90
CA PRO A 97 7.62 22.40 -2.98
C PRO A 97 9.02 23.03 -2.91
N TYR A 98 10.06 22.34 -3.39
CA TYR A 98 11.44 22.83 -3.35
C TYR A 98 11.77 23.80 -4.50
N ASP A 99 11.23 23.57 -5.70
CA ASP A 99 11.57 24.33 -6.91
C ASP A 99 10.36 24.83 -7.72
N LEU A 100 9.14 24.50 -7.29
CA LEU A 100 7.86 24.88 -7.90
C LEU A 100 7.64 24.33 -9.32
N SER A 101 8.42 23.34 -9.74
CA SER A 101 8.21 22.60 -10.99
C SER A 101 6.98 21.69 -10.90
N ASP A 102 6.49 21.21 -12.05
CA ASP A 102 5.44 20.17 -12.05
C ASP A 102 6.02 18.90 -11.43
N LYS A 103 5.30 18.32 -10.47
CA LYS A 103 5.80 17.22 -9.64
C LYS A 103 6.10 15.95 -10.44
N GLN A 104 7.25 15.30 -10.23
CA GLN A 104 7.69 14.15 -11.01
C GLN A 104 7.90 12.89 -10.14
N CYS A 105 8.07 11.73 -10.79
CA CYS A 105 8.20 10.41 -10.13
C CYS A 105 9.43 10.35 -9.21
N SER A 106 10.54 10.95 -9.65
CA SER A 106 11.85 10.97 -9.01
C SER A 106 12.03 12.04 -7.93
N ASP A 107 11.05 12.95 -7.78
CA ASP A 107 11.09 14.04 -6.80
C ASP A 107 11.32 13.55 -5.35
N PRO A 108 11.78 14.40 -4.44
CA PRO A 108 12.00 14.02 -3.04
C PRO A 108 10.73 13.49 -2.35
N LEU A 109 10.92 12.74 -1.26
CA LEU A 109 9.82 12.05 -0.57
C LEU A 109 8.77 13.02 0.00
N GLN A 110 9.20 14.22 0.41
CA GLN A 110 8.37 15.25 1.00
C GLN A 110 7.44 15.97 0.01
N SER A 111 7.55 15.74 -1.31
CA SER A 111 6.65 16.35 -2.30
C SER A 111 5.27 15.69 -2.37
N SER A 112 4.80 15.02 -1.32
CA SER A 112 3.46 14.40 -1.27
C SER A 112 3.13 13.44 -2.41
N LYS A 113 4.11 12.75 -3.03
CA LYS A 113 3.99 12.05 -4.34
C LYS A 113 2.84 11.03 -4.49
N ARG A 114 2.28 10.50 -3.40
CA ARG A 114 1.29 9.43 -3.45
C ARG A 114 -0.13 9.96 -3.59
N PHE A 115 -0.84 9.54 -4.64
CA PHE A 115 -2.28 9.80 -4.72
C PHE A 115 -3.03 8.93 -3.69
N LYS A 116 -4.21 9.37 -3.22
CA LYS A 116 -4.91 8.68 -2.13
C LYS A 116 -6.25 8.14 -2.62
N VAL A 117 -6.37 6.82 -2.72
CA VAL A 117 -7.63 6.12 -2.95
C VAL A 117 -8.33 5.95 -1.61
N LYS A 118 -9.53 6.51 -1.45
CA LYS A 118 -10.32 6.40 -0.22
C LYS A 118 -11.67 5.75 -0.48
N ASN A 119 -11.90 4.60 0.14
CA ASN A 119 -13.23 3.99 0.19
C ASN A 119 -14.09 4.71 1.21
N LEU A 120 -15.34 4.96 0.84
CA LEU A 120 -16.32 5.62 1.69
C LEU A 120 -17.39 4.62 2.17
N ILE A 121 -17.54 3.51 1.47
CA ILE A 121 -18.39 2.37 1.83
C ILE A 121 -17.68 1.05 1.47
N ASP A 122 -18.16 -0.05 2.04
CA ASP A 122 -17.67 -1.41 1.78
C ASP A 122 -18.11 -1.90 0.39
N GLY A 123 -17.42 -1.40 -0.64
CA GLY A 123 -17.65 -1.74 -2.03
C GLY A 123 -16.44 -1.42 -2.91
N PRO A 124 -16.37 -2.00 -4.12
CA PRO A 124 -15.21 -1.85 -5.00
C PRO A 124 -15.09 -0.43 -5.56
N ILE A 125 -13.89 0.13 -5.62
CA ILE A 125 -13.59 1.37 -6.35
C ILE A 125 -12.90 1.02 -7.66
N ASP A 126 -13.45 1.51 -8.76
CA ASP A 126 -12.90 1.34 -10.10
C ASP A 126 -12.18 2.63 -10.53
N VAL A 127 -10.85 2.60 -10.58
CA VAL A 127 -10.01 3.70 -11.08
C VAL A 127 -9.60 3.36 -12.52
N SER A 128 -10.22 4.04 -13.49
CA SER A 128 -10.02 3.76 -14.92
C SER A 128 -8.97 4.67 -15.55
N PHE A 129 -8.20 4.16 -16.51
CA PHE A 129 -7.13 4.89 -17.18
C PHE A 129 -7.28 4.78 -18.69
N ASN A 130 -7.05 5.90 -19.37
CA ASN A 130 -7.03 5.97 -20.82
C ASN A 130 -5.66 5.52 -21.36
N VAL A 131 -5.71 4.77 -22.47
CA VAL A 131 -4.56 4.18 -23.14
C VAL A 131 -4.58 4.59 -24.60
N SER A 132 -3.41 4.95 -25.13
CA SER A 132 -3.18 5.21 -26.55
C SER A 132 -2.08 4.32 -27.10
N ASP A 133 -2.11 4.12 -28.41
CA ASP A 133 -1.05 3.44 -29.15
C ASP A 133 0.35 4.03 -28.87
N GLY A 134 1.32 3.15 -28.70
CA GLY A 134 2.69 3.43 -28.34
C GLY A 134 3.50 2.14 -28.14
N PRO A 135 4.69 2.21 -27.51
CA PRO A 135 5.47 1.04 -27.12
C PRO A 135 4.98 0.46 -25.78
N LYS A 136 5.41 -0.78 -25.50
CA LYS A 136 5.24 -1.39 -24.18
C LYS A 136 5.78 -0.44 -23.11
N SER A 137 4.99 -0.17 -22.09
CA SER A 137 5.33 0.80 -21.06
C SER A 137 4.99 0.28 -19.66
N THR A 138 5.85 0.61 -18.70
CA THR A 138 5.75 0.18 -17.30
C THR A 138 5.60 1.41 -16.43
N TYR A 139 4.66 1.36 -15.48
CA TYR A 139 4.29 2.46 -14.60
C TYR A 139 4.39 2.03 -13.15
N ARG A 140 5.13 2.81 -12.35
CA ARG A 140 5.09 2.68 -10.90
C ARG A 140 3.81 3.32 -10.37
N SER A 141 3.01 2.57 -9.63
CA SER A 141 1.88 3.13 -8.89
C SER A 141 2.35 3.66 -7.54
N LEU A 142 2.33 4.99 -7.37
CA LEU A 142 2.66 5.66 -6.12
C LEU A 142 1.35 6.07 -5.43
N GLN A 143 0.88 5.27 -4.48
CA GLN A 143 -0.44 5.53 -3.89
C GLN A 143 -0.54 5.22 -2.40
N LYS A 144 -1.65 5.71 -1.82
CA LYS A 144 -2.16 5.26 -0.53
C LYS A 144 -3.57 4.73 -0.69
N LEU A 145 -3.88 3.64 0.01
CA LEU A 145 -5.24 3.13 0.18
C LEU A 145 -5.72 3.50 1.59
N THR A 146 -6.93 4.03 1.68
CA THR A 146 -7.52 4.51 2.93
C THR A 146 -8.89 3.90 3.15
N ASP A 147 -9.08 3.25 4.30
CA ASP A 147 -10.41 2.87 4.79
C ASP A 147 -11.11 4.10 5.38
N GLY A 148 -12.06 4.67 4.62
CA GLY A 148 -12.97 5.73 5.06
C GLY A 148 -14.37 5.24 5.35
N THR A 149 -14.56 3.93 5.51
CA THR A 149 -15.85 3.31 5.80
C THR A 149 -16.17 3.40 7.29
N THR A 150 -17.31 2.85 7.69
CA THR A 150 -17.68 2.71 9.10
C THR A 150 -17.20 1.39 9.72
N GLY A 151 -16.89 0.40 8.88
CA GLY A 151 -16.37 -0.90 9.29
C GLY A 151 -14.86 -0.87 9.51
N ARG A 152 -14.26 -2.00 9.85
CA ARG A 152 -12.81 -2.21 9.74
C ARG A 152 -12.56 -3.20 8.63
N TRP A 153 -11.35 -3.29 8.10
CA TRP A 153 -11.01 -4.28 7.09
C TRP A 153 -9.96 -5.27 7.60
N ASP A 154 -10.10 -6.52 7.20
CA ASP A 154 -9.06 -7.55 7.37
C ASP A 154 -8.08 -7.58 6.20
N GLY A 155 -8.46 -6.95 5.08
CA GLY A 155 -7.66 -6.94 3.86
C GLY A 155 -8.33 -6.22 2.70
N PHE A 156 -7.79 -6.45 1.52
CA PHE A 156 -8.29 -5.92 0.26
C PHE A 156 -7.76 -6.75 -0.92
N THR A 157 -8.45 -6.67 -2.06
CA THR A 157 -7.93 -7.13 -3.35
C THR A 157 -7.75 -5.95 -4.29
N ILE A 158 -6.82 -6.10 -5.24
CA ILE A 158 -6.62 -5.18 -6.34
C ILE A 158 -6.61 -5.98 -7.64
N ASP A 159 -7.59 -5.72 -8.50
CA ASP A 159 -7.77 -6.47 -9.74
C ASP A 159 -7.59 -5.54 -10.95
N LEU A 160 -6.85 -6.01 -11.95
CA LEU A 160 -6.80 -5.36 -13.25
C LEU A 160 -7.96 -5.87 -14.11
N GLY A 161 -8.53 -4.99 -14.94
CA GLY A 161 -9.60 -5.37 -15.84
C GLY A 161 -10.15 -4.22 -16.67
N PHE A 162 -11.40 -4.34 -17.08
CA PHE A 162 -12.04 -3.46 -18.05
C PHE A 162 -13.46 -3.12 -17.59
N THR A 163 -13.91 -1.89 -17.85
CA THR A 163 -15.30 -1.51 -17.61
C THR A 163 -16.11 -1.64 -18.90
N VAL A 164 -16.94 -2.68 -19.00
CA VAL A 164 -17.78 -2.95 -20.16
C VAL A 164 -19.24 -2.76 -19.79
N ASN A 165 -19.91 -1.76 -20.38
CA ASN A 165 -21.30 -1.41 -20.08
C ASN A 165 -21.57 -1.16 -18.58
N GLY A 166 -20.63 -0.50 -17.89
CA GLY A 166 -20.73 -0.22 -16.45
C GLY A 166 -20.56 -1.44 -15.56
N GLN A 167 -19.99 -2.54 -16.07
CA GLN A 167 -19.64 -3.72 -15.31
C GLN A 167 -18.15 -4.00 -15.46
N PHE A 168 -17.50 -4.35 -14.37
CA PHE A 168 -16.10 -4.75 -14.39
C PHE A 168 -15.94 -6.17 -14.92
N VAL A 169 -15.04 -6.31 -15.87
CA VAL A 169 -14.63 -7.57 -16.49
C VAL A 169 -13.15 -7.74 -16.16
N PRO A 170 -12.77 -8.75 -15.36
CA PRO A 170 -11.37 -8.99 -15.03
C PRO A 170 -10.51 -9.18 -16.28
N SER A 171 -9.26 -8.71 -16.18
CA SER A 171 -8.20 -9.04 -17.14
C SER A 171 -7.84 -10.52 -17.06
N THR A 172 -7.13 -11.00 -18.07
CA THR A 172 -6.66 -12.39 -18.14
C THR A 172 -5.23 -12.45 -18.63
N ALA A 173 -4.43 -13.32 -18.03
CA ALA A 173 -3.05 -13.58 -18.41
C ALA A 173 -2.78 -13.54 -19.92
N GLY A 174 -1.80 -12.73 -20.31
CA GLY A 174 -1.36 -12.55 -21.69
C GLY A 174 -2.24 -11.64 -22.53
N ASP A 175 -3.17 -10.89 -21.93
CA ASP A 175 -3.97 -9.89 -22.63
C ASP A 175 -3.23 -8.55 -22.88
N GLY A 176 -2.00 -8.42 -22.38
CA GLY A 176 -1.17 -7.22 -22.53
C GLY A 176 -1.34 -6.19 -21.42
N LEU A 177 -2.12 -6.49 -20.38
CA LEU A 177 -2.21 -5.74 -19.13
C LEU A 177 -1.70 -6.65 -18.00
N GLY A 178 -0.93 -6.10 -17.06
CA GLY A 178 -0.57 -6.90 -15.89
C GLY A 178 0.29 -6.19 -14.87
N PHE A 179 0.25 -6.68 -13.64
CA PHE A 179 1.25 -6.39 -12.61
C PHE A 179 2.59 -7.00 -13.00
N SER A 180 3.66 -6.31 -12.63
CA SER A 180 4.99 -6.59 -13.15
C SER A 180 6.10 -6.16 -12.22
N ASP A 181 7.32 -6.59 -12.50
CA ASP A 181 8.52 -6.04 -11.87
C ASP A 181 8.89 -4.66 -12.45
N THR A 182 9.98 -4.08 -11.94
CA THR A 182 10.51 -2.77 -12.37
C THR A 182 10.99 -2.74 -13.82
N ALA A 183 11.21 -3.90 -14.44
CA ALA A 183 11.61 -4.05 -15.84
C ALA A 183 10.41 -4.33 -16.78
N GLY A 184 9.20 -4.41 -16.22
CA GLY A 184 7.97 -4.71 -16.95
C GLY A 184 7.80 -6.17 -17.33
N ASN A 185 8.43 -7.10 -16.60
CA ASN A 185 8.13 -8.51 -16.73
C ASN A 185 6.89 -8.84 -15.89
N TYR A 186 5.87 -9.42 -16.52
CA TYR A 186 4.64 -9.82 -15.84
C TYR A 186 4.90 -10.90 -14.81
N TRP A 187 4.17 -10.85 -13.69
CA TRP A 187 4.23 -11.85 -12.63
C TRP A 187 3.41 -13.09 -12.99
N THR A 188 3.93 -13.89 -13.92
CA THR A 188 3.32 -15.15 -14.38
C THR A 188 3.31 -16.27 -13.32
N THR A 189 4.03 -16.06 -12.22
CA THR A 189 3.98 -16.87 -10.99
C THR A 189 3.75 -15.95 -9.81
N PRO A 190 3.09 -16.42 -8.72
CA PRO A 190 2.86 -15.60 -7.55
C PRO A 190 4.14 -14.95 -7.00
N VAL A 191 4.07 -13.66 -6.68
CA VAL A 191 5.14 -12.87 -6.06
C VAL A 191 4.63 -12.27 -4.76
N THR A 192 5.41 -12.37 -3.69
CA THR A 192 5.02 -11.85 -2.37
C THR A 192 5.82 -10.63 -1.97
N THR A 193 5.26 -9.82 -1.06
CA THR A 193 5.97 -8.68 -0.47
C THR A 193 7.18 -9.10 0.36
N TYR A 194 7.18 -10.31 0.94
CA TYR A 194 8.31 -10.87 1.69
C TYR A 194 9.56 -11.11 0.83
N GLN A 195 9.36 -11.38 -0.45
CA GLN A 195 10.43 -11.65 -1.42
C GLN A 195 10.81 -10.41 -2.24
N SER A 196 10.07 -9.31 -2.08
CA SER A 196 10.16 -8.13 -2.93
C SER A 196 10.87 -6.96 -2.25
N GLN A 197 11.53 -6.13 -3.06
CA GLN A 197 12.04 -4.85 -2.60
C GLN A 197 10.88 -3.85 -2.41
N ALA A 198 11.00 -2.96 -1.42
CA ALA A 198 9.94 -2.03 -1.04
C ALA A 198 9.52 -1.04 -2.15
N ASP A 199 10.41 -0.80 -3.13
CA ASP A 199 10.12 0.05 -4.30
C ASP A 199 9.43 -0.72 -5.45
N THR A 200 9.45 -2.05 -5.38
CA THR A 200 8.90 -2.95 -6.39
C THR A 200 7.49 -3.38 -5.98
N PHE A 201 7.34 -3.96 -4.79
CA PHE A 201 6.05 -4.47 -4.33
C PHE A 201 5.98 -4.41 -2.79
N SER A 202 5.11 -3.54 -2.26
CA SER A 202 5.03 -3.31 -0.82
C SER A 202 3.69 -2.73 -0.40
N ALA A 203 3.23 -3.07 0.81
CA ALA A 203 2.14 -2.41 1.50
C ALA A 203 2.60 -2.06 2.92
N THR A 204 2.95 -0.80 3.16
CA THR A 204 3.51 -0.36 4.44
C THR A 204 2.85 0.91 4.94
N TYR A 205 2.63 0.98 6.25
CA TYR A 205 2.23 2.22 6.92
C TYR A 205 3.42 3.18 7.05
N ALA A 206 3.15 4.39 7.55
CA ALA A 206 4.16 5.41 7.74
C ALA A 206 5.32 4.92 8.63
N GLN A 207 6.55 5.20 8.23
CA GLN A 207 7.76 4.75 8.94
C GLN A 207 7.81 5.27 10.38
N GLY A 208 7.30 6.49 10.61
CA GLY A 208 7.23 7.08 11.95
C GLY A 208 6.36 6.30 12.94
N LEU A 209 5.47 5.42 12.46
CA LEU A 209 4.65 4.56 13.32
C LEU A 209 5.41 3.32 13.78
N ALA A 210 6.15 2.69 12.88
CA ALA A 210 6.87 1.45 13.16
C ALA A 210 7.98 1.20 12.13
N GLY A 211 9.13 0.75 12.61
CA GLY A 211 10.28 0.38 11.80
C GLY A 211 11.61 0.88 12.38
N PRO A 212 12.74 0.32 11.91
CA PRO A 212 14.05 0.78 12.30
C PRO A 212 14.36 2.13 11.65
N PRO A 213 15.29 2.94 12.20
CA PRO A 213 15.76 4.14 11.52
C PRO A 213 16.26 3.84 10.11
N ASP A 214 15.94 4.70 9.16
CA ASP A 214 16.42 4.64 7.79
C ASP A 214 17.00 6.00 7.33
N ALA A 215 17.48 6.07 6.09
CA ALA A 215 18.10 7.27 5.53
C ALA A 215 17.16 8.49 5.46
N TYR A 216 15.84 8.26 5.45
CA TYR A 216 14.80 9.28 5.34
C TYR A 216 14.06 9.51 6.68
N HIS A 217 14.16 8.56 7.61
CA HIS A 217 13.54 8.60 8.94
C HIS A 217 14.61 8.19 9.98
N PRO A 218 15.41 9.14 10.47
CA PRO A 218 16.55 8.85 11.35
C PRO A 218 16.15 8.43 12.77
N GLU A 219 14.86 8.47 13.10
CA GLU A 219 14.31 7.98 14.36
C GLU A 219 13.57 6.66 14.16
N PRO A 220 13.59 5.77 15.18
CA PRO A 220 12.80 4.55 15.13
C PRO A 220 11.30 4.87 15.21
N GLY A 221 10.49 3.99 14.64
CA GLY A 221 9.03 4.08 14.69
C GLY A 221 8.49 4.07 16.12
N TYR A 222 7.42 4.84 16.33
CA TYR A 222 6.85 5.09 17.65
C TYR A 222 6.32 3.82 18.34
N PHE A 223 5.52 2.99 17.68
CA PHE A 223 4.92 1.78 18.28
C PHE A 223 5.88 0.58 18.30
N ASN A 224 6.73 0.44 17.29
CA ASN A 224 7.72 -0.63 17.20
C ASN A 224 9.01 -0.11 16.53
N PRO A 225 10.16 -0.13 17.23
CA PRO A 225 11.42 0.41 16.70
C PRO A 225 12.19 -0.58 15.82
N VAL A 226 11.70 -1.81 15.63
CA VAL A 226 12.43 -2.91 14.98
C VAL A 226 11.81 -3.30 13.65
N GLU A 227 10.48 -3.41 13.59
CA GLU A 227 9.75 -3.92 12.43
C GLU A 227 8.72 -2.91 11.93
N ARG A 228 8.46 -2.91 10.62
CA ARG A 228 7.46 -2.02 10.01
C ARG A 228 6.06 -2.60 10.18
N MET A 229 5.07 -1.70 10.25
CA MET A 229 3.67 -2.06 10.07
C MET A 229 3.34 -2.13 8.57
N GLY A 230 2.54 -3.12 8.17
CA GLY A 230 2.09 -3.25 6.79
C GLY A 230 1.09 -4.37 6.58
N PHE A 231 0.97 -4.78 5.31
CA PHE A 231 0.25 -5.98 4.89
C PHE A 231 1.20 -6.90 4.13
N GLY A 232 1.07 -8.21 4.37
CA GLY A 232 1.48 -9.20 3.39
C GLY A 232 0.66 -8.99 2.12
N MET A 233 1.25 -9.20 0.94
CA MET A 233 0.47 -9.27 -0.29
C MET A 233 1.04 -10.33 -1.22
N ILE A 234 0.16 -10.95 -2.00
CA ILE A 234 0.47 -11.92 -3.04
C ILE A 234 -0.06 -11.38 -4.36
N ALA A 235 0.81 -11.27 -5.36
CA ALA A 235 0.45 -10.78 -6.68
C ALA A 235 0.64 -11.85 -7.76
N THR A 236 -0.29 -11.88 -8.71
CA THR A 236 -0.18 -12.55 -10.00
C THR A 236 -0.13 -11.48 -11.10
N GLU A 237 -0.22 -11.88 -12.37
CA GLU A 237 -0.31 -10.95 -13.49
C GLU A 237 -1.53 -10.02 -13.37
N ASP A 238 -2.68 -10.52 -12.91
CA ASP A 238 -3.95 -9.77 -12.99
C ASP A 238 -4.49 -9.33 -11.63
N THR A 239 -3.99 -9.90 -10.54
CA THR A 239 -4.57 -9.73 -9.19
C THR A 239 -3.49 -9.50 -8.13
N ILE A 240 -3.77 -8.63 -7.16
CA ILE A 240 -3.05 -8.54 -5.89
C ILE A 240 -4.04 -8.82 -4.77
N ASN A 241 -3.72 -9.78 -3.90
CA ASN A 241 -4.49 -10.08 -2.71
C ASN A 241 -3.68 -9.70 -1.47
N SER A 242 -4.30 -9.06 -0.49
CA SER A 242 -3.71 -8.93 0.83
C SER A 242 -3.62 -10.29 1.51
N ASP A 243 -2.49 -10.57 2.14
CA ASP A 243 -2.15 -11.80 2.84
C ASP A 243 -2.03 -11.53 4.36
N GLY A 244 -3.03 -10.82 4.89
CA GLY A 244 -3.07 -10.42 6.29
C GLY A 244 -2.27 -9.18 6.65
N ILE A 245 -2.72 -8.52 7.71
CA ILE A 245 -2.04 -7.37 8.30
C ILE A 245 -0.92 -7.86 9.23
N THR A 246 0.23 -7.18 9.23
CA THR A 246 1.37 -7.57 10.08
C THR A 246 0.98 -7.58 11.56
N THR A 247 1.51 -8.54 12.33
CA THR A 247 1.34 -8.61 13.80
C THR A 247 1.77 -7.32 14.51
N THR A 248 2.84 -6.70 14.02
CA THR A 248 3.30 -5.38 14.50
C THR A 248 2.21 -4.30 14.46
N TYR A 249 1.22 -4.41 13.57
CA TYR A 249 0.02 -3.57 13.59
C TYR A 249 -1.12 -4.19 14.41
N SER A 250 -1.49 -5.45 14.16
CA SER A 250 -2.69 -6.05 14.78
C SER A 250 -2.59 -6.21 16.28
N ASP A 251 -1.39 -6.39 16.84
CA ASP A 251 -1.17 -6.47 18.28
C ASP A 251 -1.46 -5.13 19.00
N VAL A 252 -1.36 -4.03 18.24
CA VAL A 252 -1.57 -2.65 18.72
C VAL A 252 -2.95 -2.11 18.33
N PHE A 253 -3.57 -2.59 17.27
CA PHE A 253 -4.82 -1.97 16.75
C PHE A 253 -5.94 -2.96 16.44
N GLY A 254 -5.62 -4.26 16.37
CA GLY A 254 -6.50 -5.29 15.82
C GLY A 254 -6.62 -5.16 14.29
N PRO A 255 -7.81 -5.41 13.72
CA PRO A 255 -8.08 -5.19 12.31
C PRO A 255 -7.80 -3.75 11.87
N TRP A 256 -7.60 -3.53 10.58
CA TRP A 256 -7.26 -2.22 10.02
C TRP A 256 -8.26 -1.15 10.48
N LEU A 257 -7.75 -0.10 11.13
CA LEU A 257 -8.54 1.05 11.55
C LEU A 257 -9.03 1.85 10.34
N ASN A 258 -10.34 2.10 10.30
CA ASN A 258 -10.90 3.15 9.47
C ASN A 258 -10.51 4.54 9.97
N SER A 259 -10.58 5.54 9.08
CA SER A 259 -10.16 6.91 9.37
C SER A 259 -10.88 7.56 10.56
N SER A 260 -12.11 7.14 10.88
CA SER A 260 -12.85 7.67 12.03
C SER A 260 -12.48 7.01 13.36
N ALA A 261 -11.88 5.82 13.31
CA ALA A 261 -11.49 5.01 14.45
C ALA A 261 -9.98 5.10 14.76
N CYS A 262 -9.22 5.92 14.02
CA CYS A 262 -7.84 6.19 14.32
C CYS A 262 -7.68 6.72 15.75
N SER A 263 -6.72 6.15 16.49
CA SER A 263 -6.41 6.60 17.85
C SER A 263 -6.13 8.09 17.88
N ILE A 264 -6.63 8.77 18.92
CA ILE A 264 -6.19 10.12 19.26
C ILE A 264 -4.78 10.04 19.85
N ALA A 265 -3.98 11.04 19.55
CA ALA A 265 -2.62 11.24 20.02
C ALA A 265 -2.40 12.67 20.51
N VAL A 266 -1.30 12.88 21.23
CA VAL A 266 -0.71 14.20 21.40
C VAL A 266 0.58 14.26 20.61
N TYR A 267 0.70 15.30 19.80
CA TYR A 267 1.88 15.63 19.03
C TYR A 267 2.65 16.78 19.67
N TYR A 268 3.95 16.82 19.44
CA TYR A 268 4.85 17.92 19.77
C TYR A 268 5.40 18.51 18.47
N ASP A 269 5.24 19.82 18.32
CA ASP A 269 5.86 20.59 17.23
C ASP A 269 7.35 20.82 17.57
N ASP A 270 8.24 20.22 16.78
CA ASP A 270 9.69 20.27 16.99
C ASP A 270 10.43 21.27 16.09
N ASP A 271 9.74 21.86 15.11
CA ASP A 271 10.33 22.73 14.08
C ASP A 271 9.67 24.12 13.98
N SER A 272 8.71 24.42 14.86
CA SER A 272 7.90 25.64 14.89
C SER A 272 7.02 25.83 13.64
N ASP A 273 6.77 24.75 12.89
CA ASP A 273 5.74 24.67 11.87
C ASP A 273 4.83 23.48 12.16
N ILE A 274 3.75 23.76 12.89
CA ILE A 274 2.70 22.80 13.21
C ILE A 274 2.07 22.08 11.99
N ASN A 275 2.34 22.50 10.75
CA ASN A 275 1.91 21.80 9.54
C ASN A 275 2.89 20.73 9.06
N THR A 276 4.13 20.76 9.51
CA THR A 276 5.20 19.83 9.14
C THR A 276 5.64 19.00 10.33
N ASP A 277 6.04 17.76 10.05
CA ASP A 277 6.92 16.91 10.88
C ASP A 277 6.67 16.81 12.40
N ASN A 278 5.44 16.99 12.86
CA ASN A 278 5.09 16.86 14.28
C ASN A 278 5.36 15.47 14.86
N ARG A 279 5.91 15.44 16.08
CA ARG A 279 6.35 14.22 16.75
C ARG A 279 5.24 13.62 17.59
N LEU A 280 4.87 12.36 17.32
CA LEU A 280 3.93 11.60 18.16
C LEU A 280 4.53 11.36 19.56
N MET A 281 3.89 11.86 20.61
CA MET A 281 4.41 11.79 21.99
C MET A 281 3.72 10.73 22.84
N ILE A 282 2.39 10.73 22.79
CA ILE A 282 1.52 9.82 23.53
C ILE A 282 0.29 9.49 22.67
N ASN A 283 -0.34 8.34 22.90
CA ASN A 283 -1.60 7.95 22.25
C ASN A 283 -2.60 7.43 23.27
N CYS A 284 -3.88 7.47 22.91
CA CYS A 284 -4.97 6.89 23.68
C CYS A 284 -4.98 5.37 23.50
N ALA A 285 -4.88 4.61 24.59
CA ALA A 285 -4.92 3.15 24.59
C ALA A 285 -6.09 2.60 25.41
N ASP A 286 -6.49 1.35 25.14
CA ASP A 286 -7.52 0.64 25.89
C ASP A 286 -7.05 0.43 27.34
N ALA A 287 -7.92 0.75 28.30
CA ALA A 287 -7.61 0.57 29.71
C ALA A 287 -7.50 -0.92 30.12
N SER A 288 -8.14 -1.82 29.37
CA SER A 288 -8.07 -3.26 29.56
C SER A 288 -6.86 -3.90 28.88
N ASP A 289 -6.30 -3.23 27.87
CA ASP A 289 -5.15 -3.68 27.09
C ASP A 289 -4.37 -2.46 26.58
N ILE A 290 -3.32 -2.09 27.32
CA ILE A 290 -2.58 -0.84 27.08
C ILE A 290 -1.77 -0.84 25.77
N THR A 291 -1.71 -1.96 25.04
CA THR A 291 -1.17 -1.96 23.68
C THR A 291 -2.21 -1.50 22.66
N LYS A 292 -3.51 -1.73 22.91
CA LYS A 292 -4.57 -1.51 21.94
C LYS A 292 -5.03 -0.07 21.87
N ALA A 293 -5.41 0.41 20.69
CA ALA A 293 -6.04 1.73 20.56
C ALA A 293 -7.30 1.85 21.43
N GLY A 294 -7.36 2.93 22.21
CA GLY A 294 -8.49 3.24 23.07
C GLY A 294 -9.69 3.78 22.28
N THR A 295 -10.88 3.68 22.86
CA THR A 295 -12.07 4.32 22.28
C THR A 295 -12.06 5.82 22.54
N HIS A 296 -12.66 6.56 21.62
CA HIS A 296 -13.00 7.97 21.81
C HIS A 296 -14.43 8.21 21.34
N THR A 297 -15.16 9.08 22.04
CA THR A 297 -16.55 9.40 21.70
C THR A 297 -16.65 10.86 21.33
N GLY A 298 -16.81 11.12 20.04
CA GLY A 298 -17.05 12.46 19.49
C GLY A 298 -15.78 13.31 19.40
N ASP A 299 -15.74 14.15 18.37
CA ASP A 299 -15.09 15.45 18.41
C ASP A 299 -15.98 16.31 19.32
N ASP A 300 -15.59 16.50 20.57
CA ASP A 300 -16.31 17.44 21.41
C ASP A 300 -16.16 18.82 20.74
N THR A 301 -17.21 19.62 20.75
CA THR A 301 -17.15 21.07 20.46
C THR A 301 -16.00 21.85 21.15
N THR A 302 -15.27 21.22 22.08
CA THR A 302 -14.03 21.67 22.74
C THR A 302 -12.77 20.83 22.47
N GLY A 303 -12.84 19.75 21.68
CA GLY A 303 -11.72 19.00 21.10
C GLY A 303 -11.74 17.48 21.34
N TYR A 304 -10.58 16.83 21.12
CA TYR A 304 -10.42 15.38 21.21
C TYR A 304 -10.40 14.88 22.67
N THR A 305 -11.07 13.75 22.95
CA THR A 305 -11.07 13.12 24.29
C THR A 305 -10.67 11.65 24.24
N CYS A 306 -9.85 11.21 25.20
CA CYS A 306 -9.47 9.80 25.36
C CYS A 306 -10.34 9.15 26.45
N ASN A 307 -11.14 8.13 26.09
CA ASN A 307 -11.92 7.37 27.07
C ASN A 307 -11.11 6.22 27.72
N GLY A 308 -9.93 5.95 27.18
CA GLY A 308 -8.98 4.96 27.71
C GLY A 308 -7.93 5.59 28.62
N VAL A 309 -6.70 5.09 28.53
CA VAL A 309 -5.53 5.63 29.23
C VAL A 309 -4.54 6.22 28.23
N TRP A 310 -3.86 7.29 28.62
CA TRP A 310 -2.75 7.82 27.83
C TRP A 310 -1.52 6.94 28.02
N VAL A 311 -0.90 6.55 26.91
CA VAL A 311 0.33 5.77 26.91
C VAL A 311 1.39 6.43 26.04
N THR A 312 2.66 6.28 26.43
CA THR A 312 3.80 6.57 25.57
C THR A 312 4.56 5.29 25.26
N TYR A 313 5.04 5.17 24.02
CA TYR A 313 6.01 4.15 23.61
C TYR A 313 7.44 4.70 23.59
N ARG A 314 7.61 5.99 23.94
CA ARG A 314 8.93 6.59 24.13
C ARG A 314 9.59 6.03 25.38
N SER A 315 10.92 5.97 25.36
CA SER A 315 11.71 5.46 26.49
C SER A 315 11.49 6.26 27.77
N GLN A 316 11.16 7.55 27.66
CA GLN A 316 10.68 8.40 28.75
C GLN A 316 9.61 9.38 28.23
N VAL A 317 8.79 9.90 29.14
CA VAL A 317 7.81 10.96 28.83
C VAL A 317 8.52 12.32 28.67
N GLY A 318 8.07 13.12 27.70
CA GLY A 318 8.57 14.47 27.46
C GLY A 318 9.83 14.52 26.59
N LEU A 319 10.69 15.51 26.88
CA LEU A 319 11.87 15.86 26.09
C LEU A 319 13.17 15.57 26.85
N ASP A 320 14.22 15.29 26.11
CA ASP A 320 15.58 15.14 26.62
C ASP A 320 16.20 16.50 27.01
N ALA A 321 17.47 16.47 27.45
CA ALA A 321 18.20 17.67 27.85
C ALA A 321 18.43 18.68 26.71
N ASN A 322 18.26 18.26 25.44
CA ASN A 322 18.40 19.09 24.25
C ASN A 322 17.04 19.61 23.75
N GLY A 323 15.93 19.24 24.40
CA GLY A 323 14.58 19.59 23.95
C GLY A 323 14.06 18.68 22.84
N ALA A 324 14.67 17.52 22.60
CA ALA A 324 14.21 16.54 21.62
C ALA A 324 13.36 15.45 22.30
N PRO A 325 12.28 14.96 21.67
CA PRO A 325 11.54 13.83 22.18
C PRO A 325 12.42 12.59 22.42
N TYR A 326 12.23 11.91 23.55
CA TYR A 326 12.95 10.65 23.81
C TYR A 326 12.64 9.60 22.72
N ILE A 327 13.65 8.84 22.29
CA ILE A 327 13.49 7.77 21.30
C ILE A 327 12.49 6.70 21.78
N SER A 328 11.78 6.08 20.83
CA SER A 328 10.91 4.94 21.11
C SER A 328 11.70 3.69 21.50
N ASP A 329 11.21 2.98 22.50
CA ASP A 329 11.64 1.62 22.85
C ASP A 329 10.56 0.57 22.53
N GLY A 330 9.41 0.99 21.99
CA GLY A 330 8.29 0.10 21.64
C GLY A 330 7.53 -0.48 22.83
N ILE A 331 7.80 -0.02 24.06
CA ILE A 331 7.15 -0.55 25.27
C ILE A 331 6.14 0.47 25.78
N PRO A 332 4.83 0.15 25.84
CA PRO A 332 3.81 1.08 26.30
C PRO A 332 3.96 1.39 27.79
N LYS A 333 3.88 2.68 28.14
CA LYS A 333 3.97 3.20 29.52
C LYS A 333 2.82 4.15 29.76
N ILE A 334 2.04 3.89 30.83
CA ILE A 334 0.94 4.77 31.22
C ILE A 334 1.50 6.12 31.68
N VAL A 335 0.90 7.20 31.20
CA VAL A 335 1.27 8.58 31.52
C VAL A 335 0.02 9.42 31.77
N GLN A 336 0.19 10.58 32.38
CA GLN A 336 -0.81 11.63 32.45
C GLN A 336 -0.42 12.79 31.53
N LEU A 337 -1.40 13.55 31.05
CA LEU A 337 -1.12 14.76 30.26
C LEU A 337 -0.21 15.75 31.00
N SER A 338 -0.36 15.84 32.32
CA SER A 338 0.48 16.67 33.19
C SER A 338 1.94 16.21 33.27
N ASP A 339 2.22 14.95 32.93
CA ASP A 339 3.59 14.43 32.88
C ASP A 339 4.30 14.89 31.61
N LEU A 340 3.54 15.23 30.56
CA LEU A 340 4.05 15.70 29.28
C LEU A 340 4.31 17.20 29.30
N ALA A 341 3.29 17.99 29.64
CA ALA A 341 3.38 19.45 29.67
C ALA A 341 2.33 20.08 30.60
N PRO A 342 2.55 21.32 31.08
CA PRO A 342 1.55 22.06 31.83
C PRO A 342 0.27 22.36 31.03
N VAL A 343 0.41 22.44 29.71
CA VAL A 343 -0.68 22.72 28.76
C VAL A 343 -0.56 21.74 27.60
N VAL A 344 -1.67 21.06 27.30
CA VAL A 344 -1.86 20.28 26.08
C VAL A 344 -3.13 20.81 25.42
N TYR A 345 -3.00 21.35 24.21
CA TYR A 345 -4.11 21.88 23.45
C TYR A 345 -4.99 20.74 22.93
N THR A 346 -6.31 20.91 23.01
CA THR A 346 -7.28 19.88 22.64
C THR A 346 -7.48 19.73 21.13
N SER A 347 -6.85 20.60 20.34
CA SER A 347 -6.79 20.52 18.88
C SER A 347 -5.59 21.29 18.33
N LYS A 348 -5.23 21.00 17.08
CA LYS A 348 -4.25 21.76 16.29
C LYS A 348 -4.63 23.24 16.19
N ASP A 349 -5.90 23.55 15.94
CA ASP A 349 -6.37 24.94 15.81
C ASP A 349 -6.23 25.72 17.12
N ALA A 350 -6.49 25.08 18.26
CA ALA A 350 -6.29 25.69 19.57
C ALA A 350 -4.81 25.99 19.85
N ALA A 351 -3.91 25.10 19.40
CA ALA A 351 -2.47 25.34 19.48
C ALA A 351 -2.04 26.52 18.62
N ILE A 352 -2.49 26.60 17.36
CA ILE A 352 -2.22 27.75 16.48
C ILE A 352 -2.70 29.06 17.11
N ALA A 353 -3.94 29.06 17.63
CA ALA A 353 -4.53 30.25 18.24
C ALA A 353 -3.81 30.71 19.52
N SER A 354 -3.09 29.81 20.19
CA SER A 354 -2.34 30.13 21.40
C SER A 354 -1.07 30.95 21.14
N GLY A 355 -0.47 30.81 19.95
CA GLY A 355 0.84 31.37 19.62
C GLY A 355 2.02 30.73 20.38
N ASP A 356 1.83 29.56 20.99
CA ASP A 356 2.91 28.74 21.53
C ASP A 356 3.84 28.29 20.39
N PRO A 357 5.17 28.49 20.47
CA PRO A 357 6.10 28.11 19.42
C PRO A 357 6.44 26.62 19.38
N ASN A 358 6.17 25.84 20.44
CA ASN A 358 6.39 24.38 20.45
C ASN A 358 5.24 23.69 21.20
N PRO A 359 3.99 23.78 20.67
CA PRO A 359 2.81 23.30 21.37
C PRO A 359 2.79 21.78 21.46
N TYR A 360 2.22 21.29 22.57
CA TYR A 360 1.65 19.95 22.63
C TYR A 360 0.18 20.03 22.27
N TYR A 361 -0.27 19.28 21.26
CA TYR A 361 -1.65 19.36 20.81
C TYR A 361 -2.21 18.00 20.41
N MET A 362 -3.52 17.83 20.58
CA MET A 362 -4.21 16.60 20.24
C MET A 362 -4.61 16.56 18.77
N ASP A 363 -4.43 15.40 18.15
CA ASP A 363 -4.97 15.08 16.84
C ASP A 363 -5.10 13.56 16.66
N GLN A 364 -5.74 13.10 15.58
CA GLN A 364 -5.79 11.68 15.24
C GLN A 364 -4.47 11.21 14.62
N ILE A 365 -4.14 9.93 14.81
CA ILE A 365 -3.07 9.26 14.06
C ILE A 365 -3.64 8.80 12.73
N GLU A 366 -3.93 9.74 11.83
CA GLU A 366 -4.54 9.45 10.51
C GLU A 366 -3.70 8.45 9.69
N ASP A 367 -2.38 8.42 9.89
CA ASP A 367 -1.50 7.47 9.21
C ASP A 367 -1.84 6.00 9.48
N LEU A 368 -2.54 5.69 10.58
CA LEU A 368 -3.02 4.32 10.87
C LEU A 368 -4.13 3.84 9.92
N ALA A 369 -4.83 4.77 9.26
CA ALA A 369 -5.82 4.46 8.24
C ALA A 369 -5.25 4.55 6.82
N ASN A 370 -4.01 5.02 6.65
CA ASN A 370 -3.43 5.34 5.35
C ASN A 370 -2.29 4.36 4.99
N LEU A 371 -2.64 3.29 4.28
CA LEU A 371 -1.68 2.28 3.85
C LEU A 371 -0.97 2.72 2.56
N GLY A 372 0.36 2.83 2.59
CA GLY A 372 1.15 3.11 1.40
C GLY A 372 1.33 1.86 0.54
N LEU A 373 0.94 1.92 -0.73
CA LEU A 373 1.11 0.83 -1.69
C LEU A 373 2.13 1.22 -2.76
N ASN A 374 3.02 0.28 -3.08
CA ASN A 374 3.85 0.32 -4.28
C ASN A 374 3.63 -0.98 -5.05
N PHE A 375 3.34 -0.87 -6.34
CA PHE A 375 3.37 -1.95 -7.33
C PHE A 375 3.57 -1.35 -8.72
N TRP A 376 3.89 -2.18 -9.71
CA TRP A 376 4.09 -1.74 -11.08
C TRP A 376 3.06 -2.37 -12.01
N ILE A 377 2.55 -1.58 -12.95
CA ILE A 377 1.63 -2.02 -14.00
C ILE A 377 2.35 -1.88 -15.32
N THR A 378 2.27 -2.91 -16.15
CA THR A 378 2.79 -2.89 -17.51
C THR A 378 1.64 -2.97 -18.49
N VAL A 379 1.67 -2.06 -19.47
CA VAL A 379 0.73 -2.01 -20.58
C VAL A 379 1.48 -2.29 -21.87
N ASP A 380 1.01 -3.29 -22.60
CA ASP A 380 1.52 -3.75 -23.89
C ASP A 380 0.36 -3.79 -24.90
N ASN A 381 0.26 -4.83 -25.72
CA ASN A 381 -0.70 -4.93 -26.82
C ASN A 381 -2.16 -4.94 -26.34
N ASN A 382 -2.89 -3.86 -26.61
CA ASN A 382 -4.29 -3.68 -26.22
C ASN A 382 -5.31 -4.14 -27.28
N ALA A 383 -4.87 -4.76 -28.39
CA ALA A 383 -5.74 -5.05 -29.54
C ALA A 383 -6.93 -5.98 -29.23
N ASN A 384 -6.81 -6.81 -28.20
CA ASN A 384 -7.85 -7.76 -27.79
C ASN A 384 -8.64 -7.31 -26.56
N TRP A 385 -8.34 -6.12 -26.01
CA TRP A 385 -9.05 -5.62 -24.86
C TRP A 385 -10.53 -5.39 -25.21
N PRO A 386 -11.48 -5.71 -24.31
CA PRO A 386 -12.89 -5.37 -24.48
C PRO A 386 -13.11 -3.86 -24.70
N THR A 387 -12.23 -3.05 -24.12
CA THR A 387 -12.15 -1.60 -24.25
C THR A 387 -10.74 -1.21 -24.71
N PRO A 388 -10.45 -1.17 -26.03
CA PRO A 388 -9.09 -0.97 -26.53
C PRO A 388 -8.38 0.30 -26.03
N THR A 389 -9.15 1.31 -25.61
CA THR A 389 -8.62 2.61 -25.20
C THR A 389 -8.59 2.83 -23.69
N ASN A 390 -9.01 1.86 -22.87
CA ASN A 390 -8.93 2.00 -21.42
C ASN A 390 -8.88 0.67 -20.67
N PHE A 391 -8.37 0.72 -19.46
CA PHE A 391 -8.46 -0.35 -18.47
C PHE A 391 -8.84 0.23 -17.12
N THR A 392 -9.12 -0.64 -16.16
CA THR A 392 -9.58 -0.30 -14.81
C THR A 392 -8.73 -1.04 -13.79
N ILE A 393 -8.31 -0.32 -12.74
CA ILE A 393 -7.80 -0.91 -11.51
C ILE A 393 -8.94 -0.90 -10.50
N ARG A 394 -9.37 -2.08 -10.05
CA ARG A 394 -10.41 -2.25 -9.05
C ARG A 394 -9.79 -2.49 -7.68
N TYR A 395 -10.19 -1.70 -6.68
CA TYR A 395 -9.84 -1.90 -5.27
C TYR A 395 -11.06 -2.43 -4.53
N THR A 396 -11.00 -3.66 -4.02
CA THR A 396 -12.11 -4.28 -3.28
C THR A 396 -11.73 -4.45 -1.82
N PRO A 397 -12.45 -3.83 -0.87
CA PRO A 397 -12.19 -4.07 0.54
C PRO A 397 -12.63 -5.47 0.95
N ILE A 398 -11.96 -6.03 1.96
CA ILE A 398 -12.38 -7.24 2.68
C ILE A 398 -12.78 -6.78 4.09
N PRO A 399 -14.07 -6.50 4.33
CA PRO A 399 -14.53 -6.03 5.63
C PRO A 399 -14.33 -7.08 6.72
N SER A 400 -13.87 -6.63 7.89
CA SER A 400 -13.84 -7.40 9.14
C SER A 400 -15.26 -7.52 9.65
N ASP A 401 -15.91 -8.66 9.40
CA ASP A 401 -17.25 -8.97 9.92
C ASP A 401 -17.23 -9.50 11.36
N GLY A 402 -16.06 -9.49 12.00
CA GLY A 402 -15.83 -10.09 13.32
C GLY A 402 -15.61 -11.61 13.27
N SER A 403 -15.63 -12.21 12.07
CA SER A 403 -14.90 -13.44 11.78
C SER A 403 -13.65 -13.08 10.98
N THR A 404 -12.51 -13.65 11.37
CA THR A 404 -11.37 -13.77 10.48
C THR A 404 -11.88 -14.28 9.12
N PRO A 405 -11.41 -13.75 7.98
CA PRO A 405 -11.71 -14.36 6.69
C PRO A 405 -11.41 -15.85 6.83
N PRO A 406 -12.27 -16.75 6.31
CA PRO A 406 -11.87 -18.14 6.23
C PRO A 406 -10.52 -18.11 5.50
N PRO A 407 -9.48 -18.68 6.09
CA PRO A 407 -8.21 -18.75 5.42
C PRO A 407 -8.40 -19.40 4.02
N PRO A 408 -7.47 -19.16 3.09
CA PRO A 408 -7.35 -19.94 1.86
C PRO A 408 -7.71 -21.41 2.07
N ALA A 409 -8.36 -22.05 1.10
CA ALA A 409 -8.75 -23.46 1.23
C ALA A 409 -7.58 -24.44 1.06
N GLU A 410 -6.38 -23.92 0.76
CA GLU A 410 -5.14 -24.68 0.58
C GLU A 410 -3.97 -23.84 1.13
N GLU A 411 -3.08 -24.47 1.90
CA GLU A 411 -1.82 -23.91 2.38
C GLU A 411 -0.84 -23.70 1.22
N THR A 412 -0.39 -22.46 1.01
CA THR A 412 0.52 -22.11 -0.10
C THR A 412 1.88 -21.60 0.35
N MET A 413 2.08 -21.42 1.65
CA MET A 413 3.26 -20.79 2.25
C MET A 413 4.00 -21.77 3.17
N CYS A 414 4.51 -22.84 2.57
CA CYS A 414 5.02 -24.05 3.23
C CYS A 414 6.34 -23.94 4.03
N ALA A 415 6.76 -22.75 4.45
CA ALA A 415 8.01 -22.56 5.19
C ALA A 415 8.03 -21.29 6.05
N ASP A 416 6.88 -20.67 6.33
CA ASP A 416 6.80 -19.39 7.03
C ASP A 416 6.51 -19.54 8.54
N GLY A 417 6.25 -20.78 9.00
CA GLY A 417 5.98 -21.08 10.40
C GLY A 417 4.56 -20.74 10.85
N MET A 418 3.64 -20.47 9.91
CA MET A 418 2.25 -20.15 10.15
C MET A 418 1.32 -21.21 9.52
N ASP A 419 0.06 -21.17 9.95
CA ASP A 419 -1.05 -21.96 9.40
C ASP A 419 -1.86 -20.98 8.56
N ASN A 420 -1.57 -20.93 7.26
CA ASN A 420 -2.11 -19.92 6.35
C ASN A 420 -3.45 -20.36 5.76
N ASP A 421 -3.88 -21.60 5.98
CA ASP A 421 -5.15 -22.18 5.51
C ASP A 421 -6.15 -22.50 6.67
N GLY A 422 -5.69 -22.30 7.91
CA GLY A 422 -6.41 -22.38 9.17
C GLY A 422 -6.96 -23.76 9.51
N ASP A 423 -6.40 -24.83 8.96
CA ASP A 423 -6.78 -26.20 9.26
C ASP A 423 -6.06 -26.77 10.52
N ASN A 424 -5.15 -25.98 11.12
CA ASN A 424 -4.26 -26.26 12.25
C ASN A 424 -3.03 -27.11 11.91
N LEU A 425 -2.68 -27.21 10.64
CA LEU A 425 -1.42 -27.75 10.16
C LEU A 425 -0.55 -26.58 9.70
N ILE A 426 0.77 -26.73 9.84
CA ILE A 426 1.75 -25.66 9.63
C ILE A 426 2.82 -26.20 8.70
N ASP A 427 3.18 -25.44 7.68
CA ASP A 427 4.27 -25.74 6.75
C ASP A 427 4.23 -27.20 6.24
N CYS A 428 5.31 -27.97 6.40
CA CYS A 428 5.39 -29.36 5.92
C CYS A 428 4.53 -30.35 6.68
N SER A 429 3.95 -29.95 7.81
CA SER A 429 2.91 -30.74 8.47
C SER A 429 1.55 -30.61 7.77
N ASP A 430 1.42 -29.64 6.86
CA ASP A 430 0.24 -29.40 6.05
C ASP A 430 0.23 -30.28 4.78
N PRO A 431 -0.83 -31.07 4.52
CA PRO A 431 -0.99 -31.88 3.32
C PRO A 431 -0.97 -31.09 2.01
N ASP A 432 -1.41 -29.84 2.02
CA ASP A 432 -1.44 -28.97 0.85
C ASP A 432 -0.02 -28.48 0.50
N CYS A 433 0.90 -28.55 1.46
CA CYS A 433 2.33 -28.33 1.27
C CYS A 433 3.12 -29.52 0.73
N ALA A 434 2.50 -30.70 0.58
CA ALA A 434 3.19 -31.89 0.13
C ALA A 434 3.81 -31.71 -1.28
N GLY A 435 5.14 -31.75 -1.36
CA GLY A 435 5.92 -31.60 -2.58
C GLY A 435 6.24 -30.15 -2.97
N ILE A 436 5.89 -29.17 -2.12
CA ILE A 436 6.13 -27.74 -2.35
C ILE A 436 7.38 -27.29 -1.56
N GLY A 437 8.35 -26.70 -2.25
CA GLY A 437 9.51 -26.06 -1.61
C GLY A 437 10.35 -27.04 -0.76
N ILE A 438 10.45 -26.74 0.54
CA ILE A 438 11.17 -27.56 1.52
C ILE A 438 10.42 -28.84 1.89
N CYS A 439 9.10 -28.92 1.64
CA CYS A 439 8.24 -30.05 2.00
C CYS A 439 8.27 -31.15 0.92
N GLY A 440 9.48 -31.56 0.52
CA GLY A 440 9.72 -32.57 -0.51
C GLY A 440 10.02 -33.97 0.04
N PRO A 441 10.25 -34.97 -0.81
CA PRO A 441 10.51 -36.34 -0.36
C PRO A 441 11.74 -36.46 0.52
N GLU A 442 11.55 -37.07 1.70
CA GLU A 442 12.56 -37.35 2.71
C GLU A 442 13.53 -38.47 2.28
N GLY A 443 14.79 -38.42 2.74
CA GLY A 443 15.79 -39.46 2.47
C GLY A 443 16.97 -39.05 1.58
N LYS A 444 17.03 -37.79 1.10
CA LYS A 444 18.20 -37.26 0.38
C LYS A 444 19.19 -36.60 1.33
N TYR A 445 20.43 -36.39 0.87
CA TYR A 445 21.46 -35.79 1.73
C TYR A 445 21.03 -34.38 2.19
N GLU A 446 20.38 -33.62 1.30
CA GLU A 446 19.93 -32.27 1.63
C GLU A 446 18.78 -32.25 2.63
N THR A 447 17.85 -33.22 2.59
CA THR A 447 16.67 -33.26 3.50
C THR A 447 17.00 -33.91 4.85
N CYS A 448 17.84 -34.95 4.88
CA CYS A 448 18.20 -35.64 6.14
C CYS A 448 19.19 -34.89 7.07
N SER A 449 19.37 -33.59 6.86
CA SER A 449 20.21 -32.76 7.71
C SER A 449 19.85 -31.26 7.64
N ASP A 450 18.68 -30.92 7.12
CA ASP A 450 18.24 -29.52 7.01
C ASP A 450 17.46 -29.05 8.25
N GLY A 451 17.10 -29.95 9.17
CA GLY A 451 16.37 -29.63 10.39
C GLY A 451 14.86 -29.58 10.20
N TYR A 452 14.34 -30.01 9.05
CA TYR A 452 12.91 -30.02 8.73
C TYR A 452 12.39 -31.46 8.62
N ASP A 453 11.07 -31.62 8.78
CA ASP A 453 10.34 -32.86 8.45
C ASP A 453 9.80 -32.66 7.04
N ASN A 454 10.55 -33.11 6.05
CA ASN A 454 10.26 -32.73 4.66
C ASN A 454 9.06 -33.52 4.10
N ASP A 455 8.72 -34.69 4.65
CA ASP A 455 7.60 -35.52 4.17
C ASP A 455 6.36 -35.56 5.09
N GLY A 456 6.40 -34.82 6.20
CA GLY A 456 5.24 -34.52 7.04
C GLY A 456 4.81 -35.66 7.97
N ASP A 457 5.70 -36.61 8.27
CA ASP A 457 5.38 -37.78 9.10
C ASP A 457 5.65 -37.56 10.62
N ASN A 458 6.05 -36.34 10.98
CA ASN A 458 6.48 -35.85 12.29
C ASN A 458 7.86 -36.35 12.76
N LEU A 459 8.71 -36.81 11.85
CA LEU A 459 10.07 -37.26 12.15
C LEU A 459 11.07 -36.42 11.35
N VAL A 460 11.96 -35.74 12.07
CA VAL A 460 12.95 -34.81 11.47
C VAL A 460 14.30 -35.49 11.30
N ASP A 461 14.94 -35.28 10.14
CA ASP A 461 16.30 -35.70 9.83
C ASP A 461 16.61 -37.17 10.22
N CYS A 462 17.60 -37.40 11.10
CA CYS A 462 18.02 -38.73 11.51
C CYS A 462 17.04 -39.44 12.45
N ALA A 463 15.99 -38.76 12.91
CA ALA A 463 14.86 -39.42 13.54
C ALA A 463 13.92 -40.05 12.51
N ASP A 464 14.00 -39.62 11.24
CA ASP A 464 13.18 -40.12 10.15
C ASP A 464 13.66 -41.49 9.59
N PRO A 465 12.76 -42.49 9.44
CA PRO A 465 13.08 -43.80 8.87
C PRO A 465 13.51 -43.76 7.39
N GLY A 466 13.00 -42.83 6.59
CA GLY A 466 13.47 -42.52 5.24
C GLY A 466 14.94 -42.10 5.21
N CYS A 467 15.42 -41.42 6.26
CA CYS A 467 16.80 -41.01 6.44
C CYS A 467 17.76 -42.09 7.00
N ALA A 468 17.26 -43.24 7.44
CA ALA A 468 18.10 -44.32 8.02
C ALA A 468 19.20 -44.87 7.08
N LYS A 469 19.04 -44.67 5.76
CA LYS A 469 20.05 -45.06 4.76
C LYS A 469 20.99 -43.94 4.33
N ASN A 470 20.73 -42.72 4.78
CA ASN A 470 21.51 -41.54 4.45
C ASN A 470 22.88 -41.57 5.17
N ARG A 471 23.89 -40.94 4.57
CA ARG A 471 25.22 -40.81 5.19
C ARG A 471 25.24 -39.83 6.35
N SER A 472 24.36 -38.82 6.37
CA SER A 472 24.28 -37.84 7.46
C SER A 472 23.88 -38.47 8.80
N CYS A 473 23.20 -39.63 8.75
CA CYS A 473 22.60 -40.31 9.90
C CYS A 473 23.26 -41.64 10.26
N ARG A 474 24.50 -41.87 9.79
CA ARG A 474 25.22 -43.14 9.93
C ARG A 474 26.57 -43.02 10.61
#